data_AF-A0A1B7WDS1-F1
#
_entry.id   AF-A0A1B7WDS1-F1
#
_cell.length_a   1.000
_cell.length_b   1.000
_cell.length_c   1.000
_cell.angle_alpha   90.00
_cell.angle_beta   90.00
_cell.angle_gamma   90.00
#
_symmetry.space_group_name_H-M   'P 1'
#
loop_
_entity.id
_entity.type
_entity.pdbx_description
1 polymer ?
#
loop_
_entity_poly.entity_id
_entity_poly.type
_entity_poly.pdbx_seq_one_letter_code
_entity_poly.pdbx_strand_id
1 'polypeptide(L)' 'MNVVTAKRFTVAEYHRLAELGFFREDERVELIKGEIIQMAAKGTPHCVCETLLFRELVKLLL' A
#
# COMPACT_ATOMS: atom_id res chain seq x y z
N MET A 1 23.64 26.82 0.32
CA MET A 1 23.37 25.46 -0.17
C MET A 1 21.95 25.40 -0.69
N ASN A 2 21.72 24.83 -1.88
CA ASN A 2 20.37 24.48 -2.30
C ASN A 2 20.04 23.11 -1.70
N VAL A 3 19.01 23.04 -0.85
CA VAL A 3 18.62 21.80 -0.18
C VAL A 3 17.80 20.97 -1.15
N VAL A 4 18.36 19.87 -1.62
CA VAL A 4 17.64 18.91 -2.47
C VAL A 4 16.50 18.31 -1.64
N THR A 5 15.27 18.45 -2.11
CA THR A 5 14.07 17.91 -1.47
C THR A 5 13.47 16.82 -2.35
N ALA A 6 13.09 15.69 -1.75
CA ALA A 6 12.45 14.59 -2.47
C ALA A 6 11.10 15.03 -3.04
N LYS A 7 10.85 14.71 -4.32
CA LYS A 7 9.55 14.95 -4.97
C LYS A 7 8.47 14.11 -4.29
N ARG A 8 7.32 14.74 -4.03
CA ARG A 8 6.10 14.05 -3.57
C ARG A 8 5.28 13.63 -4.78
N PHE A 9 4.83 12.38 -4.78
CA PHE A 9 4.00 11.82 -5.84
C PHE A 9 2.53 12.10 -5.59
N THR A 10 1.80 12.37 -6.67
CA THR A 10 0.34 12.38 -6.66
C THR A 10 -0.21 10.97 -6.90
N VAL A 11 -1.49 10.75 -6.60
CA VAL A 11 -2.19 9.48 -6.88
C VAL A 11 -2.15 9.15 -8.37
N ALA A 12 -2.36 10.15 -9.24
CA ALA A 12 -2.31 9.95 -10.70
C ALA A 12 -0.91 9.51 -11.17
N GLU A 13 0.15 10.09 -10.62
CA GLU A 13 1.53 9.70 -10.95
C GLU A 13 1.85 8.28 -10.45
N TYR A 14 1.38 7.92 -9.26
CA TYR A 14 1.53 6.56 -8.73
C TYR A 14 0.89 5.51 -9.66
N HIS A 15 -0.35 5.75 -10.12
CA HIS A 15 -1.00 4.85 -11.08
C HIS A 15 -0.26 4.82 -12.42
N ARG A 16 0.24 5.98 -12.89
CA ARG A 16 1.04 6.05 -14.11
C ARG A 16 2.31 5.20 -14.02
N LEU A 17 2.99 5.21 -12.86
CA LEU A 17 4.16 4.36 -12.63
C LEU A 17 3.79 2.87 -12.68
N ALA A 18 2.64 2.49 -12.12
CA ALA A 18 2.15 1.12 -12.19
C ALA A 18 1.81 0.69 -13.63
N GLU A 19 1.13 1.54 -14.42
CA GLU A 19 0.84 1.31 -15.84
C GLU A 19 2.10 1.12 -16.69
N LEU A 20 3.17 1.84 -16.33
CA LEU A 20 4.47 1.76 -17.01
C LEU A 20 5.29 0.54 -16.56
N GLY A 21 4.79 -0.29 -15.65
CA GLY A 21 5.49 -1.47 -15.14
C GLY A 21 6.67 -1.14 -14.24
N PHE A 22 6.65 0.02 -13.56
CA PHE A 22 7.73 0.42 -12.65
C PHE A 22 7.84 -0.50 -11.42
N PHE A 23 6.70 -1.02 -10.94
CA PHE A 23 6.65 -1.97 -9.83
C PHE A 23 6.56 -3.39 -10.36
N ARG A 24 7.22 -4.32 -9.67
CA ARG A 24 7.08 -5.76 -9.96
C ARG A 24 5.73 -6.26 -9.47
N GLU A 25 5.20 -7.33 -10.07
CA GLU A 25 3.89 -7.89 -9.68
C GLU A 25 3.84 -8.33 -8.21
N ASP A 26 4.98 -8.76 -7.66
CA ASP A 26 5.15 -9.16 -6.26
C ASP A 26 5.54 -8.00 -5.33
N GLU A 27 5.84 -6.83 -5.89
CA GLU A 27 6.24 -5.65 -5.14
C GLU A 27 5.01 -4.90 -4.63
N ARG A 28 4.71 -5.13 -3.36
CA ARG A 28 3.59 -4.47 -2.68
C ARG A 28 4.07 -3.14 -2.11
N VAL A 29 3.70 -2.06 -2.78
CA VAL A 29 3.99 -0.68 -2.35
C VAL A 29 2.71 0.10 -2.08
N GLU A 30 2.82 1.12 -1.23
CA GLU A 30 1.73 2.03 -0.86
C GLU A 30 2.15 3.48 -1.07
N LEU A 31 1.23 4.33 -1.54
CA LEU A 31 1.44 5.77 -1.59
C LEU A 31 0.93 6.41 -0.30
N ILE A 32 1.82 6.84 0.59
CA ILE A 32 1.48 7.52 1.84
C ILE A 32 2.06 8.93 1.83
N LYS A 33 1.19 9.95 1.90
CA LYS A 33 1.58 11.38 1.93
C LYS A 33 2.56 11.78 0.81
N GLY A 34 2.37 11.19 -0.37
CA GLY A 34 3.21 11.43 -1.54
C GLY A 34 4.54 10.69 -1.55
N GLU A 35 4.74 9.72 -0.65
CA GLU A 35 5.90 8.81 -0.65
C GLU A 35 5.45 7.41 -1.03
N ILE A 36 6.23 6.75 -1.87
CA ILE A 36 6.03 5.34 -2.19
C ILE A 36 6.82 4.53 -1.18
N ILE A 37 6.12 3.77 -0.34
CA ILE A 37 6.71 2.96 0.72
C ILE A 37 6.46 1.48 0.44
N GLN A 38 7.38 0.61 0.85
CA GLN A 38 7.13 -0.83 0.79
C GLN A 38 6.16 -1.24 1.89
N MET A 39 5.14 -2.00 1.50
CA MET A 39 4.15 -2.53 2.43
C MET A 39 4.80 -3.56 3.35
N ALA A 40 4.49 -3.48 4.64
CA ALA A 40 4.97 -4.46 5.61
C ALA A 40 4.51 -5.88 5.25
N ALA A 41 5.36 -6.87 5.52
CA ALA A 41 5.01 -8.27 5.33
C ALA A 41 3.84 -8.64 6.25
N LYS A 42 2.80 -9.26 5.68
CA LYS A 42 1.68 -9.79 6.46
C LYS A 42 2.07 -11.20 6.93
N GLY A 43 2.48 -11.33 8.19
CA GLY A 43 2.74 -12.64 8.80
C GLY A 43 1.46 -13.40 9.15
N THR A 44 1.57 -14.69 9.49
CA THR A 44 0.42 -15.52 9.88
C THR A 44 -0.48 -14.88 10.95
N PRO A 45 0.05 -14.27 12.04
CA PRO A 45 -0.81 -13.62 13.03
C PRO A 45 -1.65 -12.48 12.45
N HIS A 46 -1.07 -11.67 11.57
CA HIS A 46 -1.78 -10.59 10.88
C HIS A 46 -2.94 -11.15 10.05
N CYS A 47 -2.67 -12.17 9.23
CA CYS A 47 -3.67 -12.78 8.35
C CYS A 47 -4.82 -13.44 9.14
N VAL A 48 -4.52 -14.09 10.27
CA VAL A 48 -5.53 -14.70 11.14
C VAL A 48 -6.42 -13.63 11.76
N CYS A 49 -5.84 -12.56 12.31
CA CYS A 49 -6.62 -11.45 12.86
C CYS A 49 -7.52 -10.80 11.79
N GLU A 50 -7.00 -10.57 10.59
CA GLU A 50 -7.76 -10.03 9.44
C GLU A 50 -8.96 -10.92 9.09
N THR A 51 -8.76 -12.24 9.04
CA THR A 51 -9.82 -13.22 8.73
C THR A 51 -10.90 -13.26 9.81
N LEU A 52 -10.51 -13.29 11.08
CA LEU A 52 -11.46 -13.32 12.20
C LEU A 52 -12.29 -12.04 12.27
N LEU A 53 -11.64 -10.88 12.10
CA LEU A 53 -12.33 -9.59 12.08
C LEU A 53 -13.35 -9.52 10.95
N PHE A 54 -12.96 -9.93 9.74
CA PHE A 54 -13.86 -9.92 8.59
C PHE A 54 -15.08 -10.82 8.81
N ARG A 55 -14.87 -12.01 9.40
CA ARG A 55 -15.97 -12.93 9.74
C ARG A 55 -16.98 -12.30 10.70
N GLU A 56 -16.52 -11.63 11.75
CA GLU A 56 -17.44 -10.98 12.70
C GLU A 56 -18.14 -9.77 12.09
N LEU A 57 -17.44 -8.99 11.26
CA LEU A 57 -18.05 -7.87 10.54
C LEU A 57 -19.20 -8.33 9.63
N VAL A 58 -19.01 -9.42 8.88
CA VAL A 58 -20.05 -9.96 7.99
C VAL A 58 -21.31 -10.36 8.77
N LYS A 59 -21.17 -10.95 9.97
CA LYS A 59 -22.33 -11.30 10.81
C LYS A 59 -23.10 -10.11 11.37
N LEU A 60 -22.46 -8.94 11.46
CA LEU A 60 -23.12 -7.72 11.96
C LEU A 60 -23.83 -6.96 10.83
N LEU A 61 -23.37 -7.15 9.59
CA LEU A 61 -23.93 -6.51 8.40
C LEU A 61 -25.03 -7.32 7.73
N LEU A 62 -25.13 -8.62 8.00
CA LEU A 62 -26.16 -9.55 7.50
C LEU A 62 -27.02 -10.06 8.65
#